data_AF-A8V4V9-F1
#
_entry.id   AF-A8V4V9-F1
#
_cell.length_a   1.000
_cell.length_b   1.000
_cell.length_c   1.000
_cell.angle_alpha   90.00
_cell.angle_beta   90.00
_cell.angle_gamma   90.00
#
_symmetry.space_group_name_H-M   'P 1'
#
loop_
_entity.id
_entity.type
_entity.pdbx_description
1 polymer ?
#
loop_
_entity_poly.entity_id
_entity_poly.type
_entity_poly.pdbx_seq_one_letter_code
_entity_poly.pdbx_strand_id
1 'polypeptide(L)'
;GNQKQKGKLIILDAYPTNFEGFDIDIMNVHYPDYYSNEKEPKPPADWQNPNPIIFLTIPKGTEFNFYFKNTAFYDKNLKQDLKEALEYIGIGAKTSLGYGILE
;
A
#
# COMPACT_ATOMS: atom_id res chain seq x y z
N GLY A 1 14.61 -0.71 15.56
CA GLY A 1 14.66 -0.95 17.02
C GLY A 1 14.21 -2.38 17.29
N ASN A 2 14.26 -2.82 18.54
CA ASN A 2 13.71 -4.11 18.98
C ASN A 2 13.02 -3.94 20.33
N GLN A 3 12.50 -5.03 20.91
CA GLN A 3 11.76 -4.98 22.18
C GLN A 3 12.56 -4.40 23.37
N LYS A 4 13.90 -4.41 23.30
CA LYS A 4 14.80 -3.92 24.36
C LYS A 4 15.47 -2.58 24.03
N GLN A 5 15.40 -2.11 22.79
CA GLN A 5 16.13 -0.94 22.31
C GLN A 5 15.29 -0.10 21.36
N LYS A 6 15.15 1.20 21.69
CA LYS A 6 14.43 2.16 20.86
C LYS A 6 15.08 2.33 19.49
N GLY A 7 14.24 2.50 18.46
CA GLY A 7 14.71 2.95 17.14
C GLY A 7 15.34 4.35 17.23
N LYS A 8 16.40 4.58 16.46
CA LYS A 8 17.12 5.87 16.43
C LYS A 8 16.90 6.64 15.13
N LEU A 9 16.81 5.93 14.00
CA LEU A 9 16.29 6.47 12.75
C LEU A 9 14.82 6.84 12.92
N ILE A 10 14.46 8.05 12.49
CA ILE A 10 13.06 8.51 12.47
C ILE A 10 12.66 8.61 11.01
N ILE A 11 11.62 7.86 10.64
CA ILE A 11 10.97 7.89 9.34
C ILE A 11 9.71 8.73 9.52
N LEU A 12 9.60 9.84 8.78
CA LEU A 12 8.43 10.70 8.80
C LEU A 12 7.46 10.28 7.68
N ASP A 13 6.24 10.82 7.74
CA ASP A 13 5.24 10.60 6.71
C ASP A 13 5.71 11.12 5.35
N ALA A 14 5.29 10.43 4.30
CA ALA A 14 5.51 10.85 2.93
C ALA A 14 4.36 11.77 2.49
N TYR A 15 4.69 12.90 1.88
CA TYR A 15 3.70 13.86 1.40
C TYR A 15 3.83 14.07 -0.10
N PRO A 16 2.72 14.18 -0.84
CA PRO A 16 2.77 14.47 -2.27
C PRO A 16 3.38 15.86 -2.50
N THR A 17 4.18 16.03 -3.55
CA THR A 17 4.70 17.36 -3.95
C THR A 17 3.55 18.26 -4.41
N ASN A 18 2.60 17.68 -5.14
CA ASN A 18 1.34 18.26 -5.52
C ASN A 18 0.22 17.22 -5.36
N PHE A 19 -0.92 17.62 -4.81
CA PHE A 19 -2.07 16.72 -4.65
C PHE A 19 -3.22 17.21 -5.52
N GLU A 20 -3.42 16.53 -6.65
CA GLU A 20 -4.44 16.88 -7.65
C GLU A 20 -5.79 16.19 -7.39
N GLY A 21 -5.88 15.37 -6.33
CA GLY A 21 -7.07 14.62 -5.97
C GLY A 21 -6.86 13.11 -6.08
N PHE A 22 -7.98 12.39 -6.06
CA PHE A 22 -8.00 10.94 -6.17
C PHE A 22 -8.54 10.49 -7.52
N ASP A 23 -7.99 9.38 -8.01
CA ASP A 23 -8.61 8.60 -9.06
C ASP A 23 -9.60 7.60 -8.47
N ILE A 24 -10.54 7.15 -9.28
CA ILE A 24 -11.53 6.16 -8.93
C ILE A 24 -11.22 4.86 -9.68
N ASP A 25 -11.17 3.76 -8.94
CA ASP A 25 -11.01 2.43 -9.52
C ASP A 25 -12.05 1.46 -8.97
N ILE A 26 -12.20 0.31 -9.62
CA ILE A 26 -13.21 -0.70 -9.31
C ILE A 26 -12.53 -2.04 -9.04
N MET A 27 -12.94 -2.71 -7.96
CA MET A 27 -12.59 -4.11 -7.73
C MET A 27 -13.84 -4.98 -7.66
N ASN A 28 -13.71 -6.24 -8.05
CA ASN A 28 -14.71 -7.26 -7.81
C ASN A 28 -14.12 -8.35 -6.90
N VAL A 29 -14.87 -8.79 -5.90
CA VAL A 29 -14.53 -9.97 -5.11
C VAL A 29 -14.97 -11.21 -5.90
N HIS A 30 -14.09 -12.20 -6.04
CA HIS A 30 -14.38 -13.39 -6.84
C HIS A 30 -15.51 -14.26 -6.23
N TYR A 31 -15.58 -14.35 -4.90
CA TYR A 31 -16.59 -15.10 -4.15
C TYR A 31 -17.32 -14.22 -3.12
N PRO A 32 -18.21 -13.31 -3.56
CA PRO A 32 -18.82 -12.33 -2.66
C PRO A 32 -19.61 -12.97 -1.51
N ASP A 33 -20.44 -14.00 -1.73
CA ASP A 33 -21.23 -14.59 -0.63
C ASP A 33 -20.39 -15.42 0.35
N TYR A 34 -19.21 -15.91 -0.08
CA TYR A 34 -18.29 -16.63 0.82
C TYR A 34 -17.68 -15.66 1.83
N TYR A 35 -17.25 -14.48 1.37
CA TYR A 35 -16.57 -13.49 2.21
C TYR A 35 -17.51 -12.52 2.94
N SER A 36 -18.76 -12.37 2.51
CA SER A 36 -19.69 -11.38 3.07
C SER A 36 -20.58 -11.88 4.21
N ASN A 37 -20.72 -13.20 4.41
CA ASN A 37 -21.61 -13.76 5.42
C ASN A 37 -20.83 -14.50 6.52
N GLU A 38 -20.48 -13.80 7.59
CA GLU A 38 -19.68 -14.34 8.71
C GLU A 38 -20.40 -15.45 9.49
N LYS A 39 -21.73 -15.50 9.47
CA LYS A 39 -22.52 -16.46 10.26
C LYS A 39 -22.80 -17.76 9.51
N GLU A 40 -23.03 -17.68 8.21
CA GLU A 40 -23.29 -18.84 7.33
C GLU A 40 -22.68 -18.60 5.93
N PRO A 41 -21.35 -18.75 5.79
CA PRO A 41 -20.69 -18.55 4.50
C PRO A 41 -21.12 -19.63 3.51
N LYS A 42 -21.59 -19.23 2.33
CA LYS A 42 -21.87 -20.17 1.24
C LYS A 42 -20.55 -20.66 0.66
N PRO A 43 -20.43 -21.95 0.25
CA PRO A 43 -19.21 -22.44 -0.38
C PRO A 43 -18.86 -21.61 -1.64
N PRO A 44 -17.56 -21.47 -1.95
CA PRO A 44 -17.11 -20.73 -3.12
C PRO A 44 -17.70 -21.35 -4.39
N ALA A 45 -18.15 -20.48 -5.29
CA ALA A 45 -18.99 -20.84 -6.42
C ALA A 45 -18.80 -19.81 -7.55
N ASP A 46 -18.47 -20.26 -8.76
CA ASP A 46 -18.14 -19.36 -9.87
C ASP A 46 -19.37 -18.77 -10.60
N TRP A 47 -20.59 -19.15 -10.21
CA TRP A 47 -21.85 -18.68 -10.83
C TRP A 47 -22.45 -17.45 -10.15
N GLN A 48 -21.71 -16.81 -9.24
CA GLN A 48 -22.15 -15.61 -8.53
C GLN A 48 -22.00 -14.37 -9.43
N ASN A 49 -22.93 -13.42 -9.31
CA ASN A 49 -22.81 -12.16 -10.01
C ASN A 49 -21.68 -11.32 -9.40
N PRO A 50 -20.85 -10.64 -10.22
CA PRO A 50 -19.84 -9.73 -9.71
C PRO A 50 -20.50 -8.58 -8.96
N ASN A 51 -19.88 -8.15 -7.85
CA ASN A 51 -20.30 -6.98 -7.07
C ASN A 51 -19.21 -5.90 -7.17
N PRO A 52 -19.38 -4.88 -8.04
CA PRO A 52 -18.41 -3.81 -8.22
C PRO A 52 -18.26 -2.95 -6.96
N ILE A 53 -17.05 -2.92 -6.41
CA ILE A 53 -16.66 -2.08 -5.28
C ILE A 53 -15.80 -0.94 -5.81
N ILE A 54 -16.34 0.27 -5.77
CA ILE A 54 -15.65 1.50 -6.12
C ILE A 54 -14.73 1.91 -4.96
N PHE A 55 -13.47 2.23 -5.25
CA PHE A 55 -12.52 2.70 -4.24
C PHE A 55 -11.61 3.81 -4.81
N LEU A 56 -11.06 4.61 -3.89
CA LEU A 56 -10.18 5.71 -4.25
C LEU A 56 -8.73 5.25 -4.39
N THR A 57 -8.03 5.84 -5.34
CA THR A 57 -6.62 5.60 -5.63
C THR A 57 -5.86 6.92 -5.77
N ILE A 58 -4.55 6.87 -5.57
CA ILE A 58 -3.68 8.00 -5.91
C ILE A 58 -3.34 7.90 -7.40
N PRO A 59 -3.53 8.97 -8.19
CA PRO A 59 -3.23 8.96 -9.62
C PRO A 59 -1.77 8.61 -9.92
N LYS A 60 -1.54 7.88 -11.02
CA LYS A 60 -0.19 7.60 -11.51
C LYS A 60 0.51 8.92 -11.86
N GLY A 61 1.79 9.02 -11.51
CA GLY A 61 2.59 10.24 -11.70
C GLY A 61 2.56 11.20 -10.51
N THR A 62 1.82 10.88 -9.45
CA THR A 62 1.91 11.63 -8.18
C THR A 62 3.28 11.41 -7.55
N GLU A 63 4.07 12.49 -7.43
CA GLU A 63 5.37 12.45 -6.78
C GLU A 63 5.25 12.66 -5.28
N PHE A 64 6.06 11.94 -4.49
CA PHE A 64 6.07 12.04 -3.03
C PHE A 64 7.45 12.41 -2.49
N ASN A 65 7.46 13.30 -1.49
CA ASN A 65 8.64 13.60 -0.70
C ASN A 65 8.68 12.74 0.56
N PHE A 66 9.82 12.11 0.80
CA PHE A 66 10.09 11.31 1.99
C PHE A 66 11.11 12.02 2.87
N TYR A 67 10.81 12.14 4.17
CA TYR A 67 11.65 12.84 5.12
C TYR A 67 12.14 11.92 6.23
N PHE A 68 13.41 12.07 6.58
CA PHE A 68 14.09 11.25 7.60
C PHE A 68 14.87 12.13 8.56
N LYS A 69 14.92 11.75 9.83
CA LYS A 69 15.84 12.33 10.82
C LYS A 69 16.76 11.26 11.36
N ASN A 70 17.94 11.67 11.81
CA ASN A 70 18.95 10.78 12.41
C ASN A 70 19.41 9.67 11.45
N THR A 71 19.58 9.98 10.17
CA THR A 71 20.00 9.02 9.12
C THR A 71 21.37 8.39 9.39
N ALA A 72 22.23 9.06 10.15
CA ALA A 72 23.52 8.53 10.59
C ALA A 72 23.44 7.26 11.45
N PHE A 73 22.26 6.90 11.97
CA PHE A 73 22.03 5.63 12.70
C PHE A 73 21.51 4.50 11.82
N TYR A 74 21.52 4.70 10.50
CA TYR A 74 21.24 3.66 9.53
C TYR A 74 22.56 3.24 8.87
N ASP A 75 23.04 2.06 9.22
CA ASP A 75 24.39 1.62 8.88
C ASP A 75 24.54 1.18 7.40
N LYS A 76 23.45 1.26 6.62
CA LYS A 76 23.37 0.92 5.20
C LYS A 76 23.04 2.14 4.36
N ASN A 77 22.80 1.94 3.07
CA ASN A 77 22.36 3.00 2.17
C ASN A 77 20.84 3.17 2.23
N LEU A 78 20.36 4.02 3.15
CA LEU A 78 18.93 4.27 3.36
C LEU A 78 18.19 4.64 2.07
N LYS A 79 18.81 5.45 1.21
CA LYS A 79 18.20 5.89 -0.05
C LYS A 79 17.99 4.73 -1.01
N GLN A 80 19.01 3.88 -1.14
CA GLN A 80 18.95 2.72 -2.04
C GLN A 80 17.96 1.68 -1.52
N ASP A 81 18.06 1.32 -0.23
CA ASP A 81 17.19 0.32 0.40
C ASP A 81 15.71 0.77 0.33
N LEU A 82 15.44 2.07 0.49
CA LEU A 82 14.09 2.62 0.35
C LEU A 82 13.60 2.55 -1.11
N LYS A 83 14.44 2.94 -2.08
CA LYS A 83 14.07 2.90 -3.51
C LYS A 83 13.74 1.47 -3.93
N GLU A 84 14.58 0.50 -3.58
CA GLU A 84 14.31 -0.91 -3.88
C GLU A 84 13.04 -1.42 -3.19
N ALA A 85 12.81 -1.07 -1.92
CA ALA A 85 11.58 -1.46 -1.24
C ALA A 85 10.33 -0.88 -1.91
N LEU A 86 10.36 0.39 -2.30
CA LEU A 86 9.22 1.06 -2.95
C LEU A 86 8.98 0.57 -4.38
N GLU A 87 10.04 0.23 -5.12
CA GLU A 87 9.95 -0.30 -6.49
C GLU A 87 9.49 -1.76 -6.54
N TYR A 88 10.00 -2.62 -5.65
CA TYR A 88 9.77 -4.07 -5.73
C TYR A 88 8.71 -4.60 -4.77
N ILE A 89 8.49 -3.95 -3.63
CA ILE A 89 7.50 -4.37 -2.62
C ILE A 89 6.26 -3.48 -2.68
N GLY A 90 6.45 -2.19 -2.93
CA GLY A 90 5.40 -1.18 -2.91
C GLY A 90 4.96 -0.81 -1.49
N ILE A 91 4.09 0.20 -1.43
CA ILE A 91 3.51 0.73 -0.18
C ILE A 91 2.00 0.95 -0.34
N GLY A 92 1.25 0.76 0.73
CA GLY A 92 -0.20 0.90 0.73
C GLY A 92 -0.92 -0.43 0.54
N ALA A 93 -2.11 -0.39 -0.07
CA ALA A 93 -2.95 -1.57 -0.24
C ALA A 93 -2.75 -2.19 -1.63
N LYS A 94 -3.08 -3.49 -1.75
CA LYS A 94 -3.13 -4.23 -3.02
C LYS A 94 -1.79 -4.26 -3.79
N THR A 95 -0.67 -4.22 -3.09
CA THR A 95 0.68 -4.24 -3.71
C THR A 95 0.94 -5.51 -4.52
N SER A 96 0.40 -6.66 -4.11
CA SER A 96 0.46 -7.91 -4.87
C SER A 96 -0.24 -7.85 -6.23
N LEU A 97 -1.13 -6.87 -6.44
CA LEU A 97 -1.81 -6.60 -7.70
C LEU A 97 -1.15 -5.45 -8.49
N GLY A 98 -0.01 -4.92 -8.00
CA GLY A 98 0.76 -3.86 -8.65
C GLY A 98 0.42 -2.43 -8.22
N TYR A 99 -0.43 -2.24 -7.20
CA TYR A 99 -0.70 -0.92 -6.65
C TYR A 99 0.43 -0.44 -5.74
N GLY A 100 0.61 0.88 -5.62
CA GLY A 100 1.51 1.45 -4.62
C GLY A 100 2.99 1.27 -4.91
N ILE A 101 3.37 1.01 -6.16
CA ILE A 101 4.76 1.03 -6.62
C ILE A 101 5.19 2.48 -6.86
N LEU A 102 6.37 2.86 -6.36
CA LEU A 102 6.98 4.16 -6.61
C LEU A 102 8.39 3.96 -7.18
N GLU A 103 8.79 4.80 -8.13
CA GLU A 103 10.06 4.75 -8.88
C GLU A 103 11.02 5.89 -8.50
#